data_AF-A0A1W2TPP8-F1
#
_entry.id   AF-A0A1W2TPP8-F1
#
_cell.length_a   1.000
_cell.length_b   1.000
_cell.length_c   1.000
_cell.angle_alpha   90.00
_cell.angle_beta   90.00
_cell.angle_gamma   90.00
#
_symmetry.space_group_name_H-M   'P 1'
#
loop_
_entity.id
_entity.type
_entity.pdbx_description
1 polymer ?
#
loop_
_entity_poly.entity_id
_entity_poly.type
_entity_poly.pdbx_seq_one_letter_code
_entity_poly.pdbx_strand_id
1 'polypeptide(L)'
;MMTKTIPRERLPALQKSYDQLCEWLNYDANTRHSARRLLDGRYIKPFFREYRRDFLEASHGHGHQTVQCADLYRWCMSKDAFVRPEYAGSDAQLNKEDWAPLDHAARFLVRVLRFSWENNGEWDSGKFDPNNDEGGEGDLEFYQVWAILQYLQAEWEAANVDDWEMERLAGIFTETMVSRL
;
A
#
# COMPACT_ATOMS: atom_id res chain seq x y z
N MET A 1 9.20 10.41 17.25
CA MET A 1 9.31 11.55 16.33
C MET A 1 7.92 12.12 16.08
N MET A 2 7.80 13.45 16.05
CA MET A 2 6.54 14.16 15.78
C MET A 2 6.22 14.03 14.30
N THR A 3 5.01 13.58 13.98
CA THR A 3 4.46 13.68 12.62
C THR A 3 4.39 15.17 12.27
N LYS A 4 5.14 15.61 11.25
CA LYS A 4 5.01 16.96 10.72
C LYS A 4 3.58 17.15 10.20
N THR A 5 2.99 18.32 10.44
CA THR A 5 1.68 18.66 9.89
C THR A 5 1.80 18.79 8.37
N ILE A 6 0.86 18.20 7.62
CA ILE A 6 0.86 18.31 6.15
C ILE A 6 0.65 19.79 5.76
N PRO A 7 1.53 20.37 4.91
CA PRO A 7 1.37 21.71 4.38
C PRO A 7 0.04 21.90 3.63
N ARG A 8 -0.59 23.08 3.79
CA ARG A 8 -1.95 23.33 3.29
C ARG A 8 -2.06 23.22 1.77
N GLU A 9 -1.01 23.59 1.06
CA GLU A 9 -0.89 23.54 -0.39
C GLU A 9 -0.87 22.11 -0.95
N ARG A 10 -0.52 21.09 -0.12
CA ARG A 10 -0.49 19.68 -0.52
C ARG A 10 -1.84 18.97 -0.31
N LEU A 11 -2.69 19.53 0.56
CA LEU A 11 -3.99 18.93 0.92
C LEU A 11 -4.91 18.68 -0.29
N PRO A 12 -5.05 19.59 -1.29
CA PRO A 12 -5.93 19.34 -2.43
C PRO A 12 -5.52 18.11 -3.26
N ALA A 13 -4.21 17.90 -3.47
CA ALA A 13 -3.69 16.76 -4.22
C ALA A 13 -3.91 15.44 -3.45
N LEU A 14 -3.71 15.44 -2.13
CA LEU A 14 -4.02 14.29 -1.28
C LEU A 14 -5.52 14.00 -1.22
N GLN A 15 -6.37 15.03 -1.18
CA GLN A 15 -7.82 14.84 -1.20
C GLN A 15 -8.27 14.19 -2.52
N LYS A 16 -7.75 14.68 -3.66
CA LYS A 16 -8.02 14.06 -4.96
C LYS A 16 -7.59 12.59 -5.00
N SER A 17 -6.40 12.29 -4.50
CA SER A 17 -5.88 10.91 -4.43
C SER A 17 -6.72 10.03 -3.50
N TYR A 18 -7.21 10.59 -2.38
CA TYR A 18 -8.10 9.88 -1.47
C TYR A 18 -9.45 9.57 -2.10
N ASP A 19 -10.01 10.53 -2.85
CA ASP A 19 -11.28 10.34 -3.54
C ASP A 19 -11.16 9.24 -4.62
N GLN A 20 -10.05 9.23 -5.37
CA GLN A 20 -9.73 8.14 -6.31
C GLN A 20 -9.57 6.80 -5.59
N LEU A 21 -8.85 6.76 -4.47
CA LEU A 21 -8.71 5.53 -3.67
C LEU A 21 -10.08 5.01 -3.18
N CYS A 22 -10.98 5.90 -2.76
CA CYS A 22 -12.32 5.50 -2.35
C CYS A 22 -13.06 4.82 -3.50
N GLU A 23 -13.02 5.39 -4.71
CA GLU A 23 -13.63 4.79 -5.90
C GLU A 23 -13.05 3.41 -6.20
N TRP A 24 -11.72 3.26 -6.13
CA TRP A 24 -11.01 1.98 -6.31
C TRP A 24 -11.38 0.90 -5.30
N LEU A 25 -11.61 1.31 -4.05
CA LEU A 25 -12.05 0.44 -2.97
C LEU A 25 -13.58 0.25 -2.95
N ASN A 26 -14.29 0.73 -3.98
CA ASN A 26 -15.74 0.67 -4.12
C ASN A 26 -16.51 1.37 -2.97
N TYR A 27 -15.92 2.41 -2.38
CA TYR A 27 -16.58 3.31 -1.44
C TYR A 27 -17.16 4.53 -2.18
N ASP A 28 -18.47 4.64 -2.16
CA ASP A 28 -19.19 5.80 -2.69
C ASP A 28 -19.07 7.05 -1.79
N ALA A 29 -19.64 8.18 -2.23
CA ALA A 29 -19.64 9.44 -1.49
C ALA A 29 -20.21 9.32 -0.06
N ASN A 30 -21.15 8.40 0.18
CA ASN A 30 -21.79 8.21 1.48
C ASN A 30 -20.94 7.33 2.41
N THR A 31 -20.07 6.48 1.86
CA THR A 31 -19.27 5.50 2.58
C THR A 31 -17.78 5.85 2.64
N ARG A 32 -17.33 6.97 2.06
CA ARG A 32 -15.93 7.46 2.15
C ARG A 32 -15.39 7.55 3.59
N HIS A 33 -16.24 7.81 4.57
CA HIS A 33 -15.83 7.85 5.98
C HIS A 33 -15.38 6.46 6.48
N SER A 34 -15.91 5.38 5.91
CA SER A 34 -15.50 4.00 6.18
C SER A 34 -14.11 3.70 5.62
N ALA A 35 -13.76 4.25 4.45
CA ALA A 35 -12.40 4.12 3.90
C ALA A 35 -11.35 4.68 4.87
N ARG A 36 -11.56 5.86 5.48
CA ARG A 36 -10.64 6.38 6.51
C ARG A 36 -10.56 5.46 7.72
N ARG A 37 -11.69 4.87 8.16
CA ARG A 37 -11.69 3.86 9.25
C ARG A 37 -10.92 2.60 8.88
N LEU A 38 -10.96 2.16 7.62
CA LEU A 38 -10.16 1.04 7.12
C LEU A 38 -8.66 1.36 7.21
N LEU A 39 -8.25 2.52 6.68
CA LEU A 39 -6.85 2.97 6.70
C LEU A 39 -6.29 3.10 8.13
N ASP A 40 -7.09 3.64 9.04
CA ASP A 40 -6.75 3.76 10.46
C ASP A 40 -7.01 2.49 11.28
N GLY A 41 -7.55 1.46 10.65
CA GLY A 41 -8.03 0.24 11.28
C GLY A 41 -6.93 -0.76 11.59
N ARG A 42 -7.31 -1.83 12.29
CA ARG A 42 -6.41 -2.92 12.71
C ARG A 42 -5.78 -3.68 11.55
N TYR A 43 -6.41 -3.66 10.37
CA TYR A 43 -5.97 -4.39 9.19
C TYR A 43 -4.89 -3.66 8.39
N ILE A 44 -4.71 -2.35 8.59
CA ILE A 44 -3.78 -1.53 7.79
C ILE A 44 -2.75 -0.82 8.67
N LYS A 45 -3.22 -0.07 9.66
CA LYS A 45 -2.38 0.83 10.46
C LYS A 45 -1.17 0.18 11.11
N PRO A 46 -1.25 -1.02 11.72
CA PRO A 46 -0.09 -1.67 12.30
C PRO A 46 1.00 -2.00 11.27
N PHE A 47 0.60 -2.50 10.09
CA PHE A 47 1.53 -2.89 9.04
C PHE A 47 2.11 -1.68 8.32
N PHE A 48 1.33 -0.61 8.14
CA PHE A 48 1.87 0.63 7.59
C PHE A 48 2.85 1.29 8.56
N ARG A 49 2.59 1.22 9.88
CA ARG A 49 3.55 1.70 10.89
C ARG A 49 4.88 0.96 10.81
N GLU A 50 4.84 -0.35 10.55
CA GLU A 50 6.04 -1.15 10.31
C GLU A 50 6.76 -0.72 9.02
N TYR A 51 6.03 -0.64 7.89
CA TYR A 51 6.58 -0.15 6.62
C TYR A 51 7.23 1.22 6.76
N ARG A 52 6.56 2.15 7.44
CA ARG A 52 7.06 3.50 7.68
C ARG A 52 8.35 3.51 8.50
N ARG A 53 8.39 2.78 9.61
CA ARG A 53 9.57 2.69 10.49
C ARG A 53 10.76 2.07 9.76
N ASP A 54 10.51 0.98 9.04
CA ASP A 54 11.58 0.14 8.49
C ASP A 54 12.08 0.63 7.12
N PHE A 55 11.27 1.40 6.39
CA PHE A 55 11.61 1.88 5.04
C PHE A 55 11.57 3.41 4.93
N LEU A 56 10.42 4.04 5.15
CA LEU A 56 10.24 5.46 4.86
C LEU A 56 11.11 6.36 5.75
N GLU A 57 11.10 6.10 7.06
CA GLU A 57 11.91 6.81 8.05
C GLU A 57 13.41 6.44 7.93
N ALA A 58 13.72 5.18 7.61
CA ALA A 58 15.09 4.68 7.49
C ALA A 58 15.82 5.18 6.22
N SER A 59 15.08 5.46 5.14
CA SER A 59 15.64 5.90 3.85
C SER A 59 15.93 7.42 3.78
N HIS A 60 15.85 8.14 4.91
CA HIS A 60 16.26 9.54 5.08
C HIS A 60 15.65 10.56 4.09
N GLY A 61 14.43 10.34 3.62
CA GLY A 61 13.68 11.37 2.88
C GLY A 61 14.17 11.66 1.46
N HIS A 62 15.04 10.82 0.89
CA HIS A 62 15.30 10.83 -0.54
C HIS A 62 14.04 10.32 -1.26
N GLY A 63 13.57 11.04 -2.27
CA GLY A 63 12.31 10.74 -2.96
C GLY A 63 12.16 9.25 -3.26
N HIS A 64 11.22 8.60 -2.58
CA HIS A 64 11.09 7.14 -2.60
C HIS A 64 10.62 6.70 -3.98
N GLN A 65 11.22 5.64 -4.53
CA GLN A 65 10.77 5.09 -5.80
C GLN A 65 9.36 4.51 -5.63
N THR A 66 8.42 4.94 -6.46
CA THR A 66 7.09 4.34 -6.53
C THR A 66 7.23 2.88 -6.96
N VAL A 67 6.79 1.96 -6.10
CA VAL A 67 6.71 0.55 -6.41
C VAL A 67 5.53 0.30 -7.33
N GLN A 68 5.79 -0.13 -8.57
CA GLN A 68 4.73 -0.46 -9.53
C GLN A 68 4.03 -1.76 -9.12
N CYS A 69 2.70 -1.82 -9.27
CA CYS A 69 1.91 -2.99 -8.86
C CYS A 69 2.38 -4.26 -9.59
N ALA A 70 2.59 -4.18 -10.91
CA ALA A 70 3.01 -5.32 -11.71
C ALA A 70 4.40 -5.86 -11.31
N ASP A 71 5.32 -4.97 -10.93
CA ASP A 71 6.64 -5.37 -10.44
C ASP A 71 6.55 -6.02 -9.07
N LEU A 72 5.73 -5.45 -8.17
CA LEU A 72 5.47 -6.02 -6.86
C LEU A 72 4.80 -7.40 -6.95
N TYR A 73 3.83 -7.55 -7.85
CA TYR A 73 3.15 -8.82 -8.09
C TYR A 73 4.13 -9.90 -8.59
N ARG A 74 4.90 -9.59 -9.65
CA ARG A 74 5.94 -10.48 -10.16
C ARG A 74 6.99 -10.81 -9.09
N TRP A 75 7.36 -9.84 -8.26
CA TRP A 75 8.29 -10.04 -7.16
C TRP A 75 7.73 -11.00 -6.11
N CYS A 76 6.52 -10.76 -5.61
CA CYS A 76 5.84 -11.61 -4.63
C CYS A 76 5.73 -13.06 -5.11
N MET A 77 5.43 -13.27 -6.40
CA MET A 77 5.44 -14.60 -7.01
C MET A 77 6.84 -15.21 -7.03
N SER A 78 7.83 -14.49 -7.56
CA SER A 78 9.21 -15.00 -7.68
C SER A 78 9.86 -15.37 -6.34
N LYS A 79 9.37 -14.77 -5.25
CA LYS A 79 9.85 -14.98 -3.89
C LYS A 79 8.95 -15.90 -3.08
N ASP A 80 7.84 -16.41 -3.61
CA ASP A 80 6.84 -17.14 -2.83
C ASP A 80 6.45 -16.39 -1.53
N ALA A 81 6.28 -15.07 -1.62
CA ALA A 81 6.27 -14.19 -0.46
C ALA A 81 5.14 -14.53 0.53
N PHE A 82 3.99 -15.03 0.06
CA PHE A 82 2.85 -15.38 0.90
C PHE A 82 3.08 -16.58 1.84
N VAL A 83 4.04 -17.45 1.52
CA VAL A 83 4.38 -18.62 2.35
C VAL A 83 5.68 -18.42 3.13
N ARG A 84 6.54 -17.49 2.71
CA ARG A 84 7.81 -17.23 3.38
C ARG A 84 7.63 -16.51 4.73
N PRO A 85 8.23 -17.02 5.82
CA PRO A 85 8.09 -16.42 7.15
C PRO A 85 8.56 -14.96 7.24
N GLU A 86 9.56 -14.58 6.44
CA GLU A 86 10.11 -13.21 6.43
C GLU A 86 9.12 -12.16 5.92
N TYR A 87 8.17 -12.53 5.07
CA TYR A 87 7.12 -11.61 4.58
C TYR A 87 5.78 -11.85 5.28
N ALA A 88 5.43 -13.10 5.57
CA ALA A 88 4.14 -13.44 6.15
C ALA A 88 4.11 -13.45 7.70
N GLY A 89 5.25 -13.72 8.33
CA GLY A 89 5.36 -13.89 9.78
C GLY A 89 5.24 -12.58 10.57
N SER A 90 4.83 -12.69 11.83
CA SER A 90 4.72 -11.57 12.77
C SER A 90 6.02 -11.19 13.45
N ASP A 91 7.11 -11.86 13.11
CA ASP A 91 8.39 -11.64 13.75
C ASP A 91 8.89 -10.22 13.49
N ALA A 92 9.07 -9.47 14.56
CA ALA A 92 9.53 -8.09 14.57
C ALA A 92 11.07 -7.99 14.62
N GLN A 93 11.77 -9.11 14.81
CA GLN A 93 13.23 -9.17 14.94
C GLN A 93 13.96 -9.54 13.63
N LEU A 94 13.23 -9.60 12.51
CA LEU A 94 13.84 -9.80 11.21
C LEU A 94 14.85 -8.68 10.92
N ASN A 95 16.08 -9.05 10.56
CA ASN A 95 17.04 -8.09 10.03
C ASN A 95 16.57 -7.64 8.63
N LYS A 96 16.40 -6.33 8.46
CA LYS A 96 15.94 -5.69 7.21
C LYS A 96 16.95 -4.69 6.65
N GLU A 97 18.20 -4.73 7.11
CA GLU A 97 19.24 -3.80 6.67
C GLU A 97 19.47 -3.84 5.14
N ASP A 98 19.35 -5.02 4.53
CA ASP A 98 19.57 -5.24 3.09
C ASP A 98 18.28 -5.26 2.26
N TRP A 99 17.13 -4.88 2.84
CA TRP A 99 15.85 -4.97 2.14
C TRP A 99 15.69 -3.89 1.08
N ALA A 100 15.22 -4.30 -0.10
CA ALA A 100 14.88 -3.37 -1.17
C ALA A 100 13.45 -2.80 -0.95
N PRO A 101 13.07 -1.70 -1.64
CA PRO A 101 11.70 -1.16 -1.58
C PRO A 101 10.62 -2.22 -1.87
N LEU A 102 10.89 -3.13 -2.80
CA LEU A 102 9.99 -4.24 -3.13
C LEU A 102 9.80 -5.22 -1.95
N ASP A 103 10.81 -5.46 -1.13
CA ASP A 103 10.71 -6.35 0.04
C ASP A 103 9.81 -5.75 1.12
N HIS A 104 9.98 -4.44 1.39
CA HIS A 104 9.12 -3.74 2.35
C HIS A 104 7.67 -3.67 1.86
N ALA A 105 7.46 -3.36 0.58
CA ALA A 105 6.12 -3.32 -0.02
C ALA A 105 5.47 -4.71 -0.02
N ALA A 106 6.22 -5.76 -0.36
CA ALA A 106 5.75 -7.14 -0.34
C ALA A 106 5.35 -7.56 1.07
N ARG A 107 6.18 -7.24 2.08
CA ARG A 107 5.83 -7.53 3.48
C ARG A 107 4.56 -6.80 3.91
N PHE A 108 4.42 -5.51 3.61
CA PHE A 108 3.18 -4.79 3.93
C PHE A 108 1.97 -5.51 3.32
N LEU A 109 2.02 -5.78 2.02
CA LEU A 109 0.92 -6.37 1.27
C LEU A 109 0.55 -7.77 1.77
N VAL A 110 1.54 -8.66 1.90
CA VAL A 110 1.33 -10.03 2.37
C VAL A 110 0.73 -10.04 3.77
N ARG A 111 1.23 -9.19 4.68
CA ARG A 111 0.74 -9.13 6.06
C ARG A 111 -0.69 -8.63 6.13
N VAL A 112 -1.06 -7.62 5.34
CA VAL A 112 -2.42 -7.09 5.27
C VAL A 112 -3.38 -8.17 4.79
N LEU A 113 -3.12 -8.79 3.63
CA LEU A 113 -4.00 -9.79 3.04
C LEU A 113 -4.14 -11.02 3.93
N ARG A 114 -3.03 -11.59 4.39
CA ARG A 114 -3.07 -12.76 5.28
C ARG A 114 -3.80 -12.47 6.58
N PHE A 115 -3.52 -11.33 7.22
CA PHE A 115 -4.20 -10.97 8.45
C PHE A 115 -5.70 -10.77 8.21
N SER A 116 -6.09 -10.22 7.05
CA SER A 116 -7.49 -10.12 6.64
C SER A 116 -8.14 -11.49 6.52
N TRP A 117 -7.56 -12.40 5.74
CA TRP A 117 -8.08 -13.77 5.54
C TRP A 117 -8.18 -14.57 6.84
N GLU A 118 -7.19 -14.44 7.73
CA GLU A 118 -7.15 -15.15 9.00
C GLU A 118 -8.13 -14.58 10.04
N ASN A 119 -8.67 -13.37 9.84
CA ASN A 119 -9.49 -12.66 10.83
C ASN A 119 -10.80 -12.10 10.25
N ASN A 120 -11.32 -12.68 9.16
CA ASN A 120 -12.55 -12.26 8.48
C ASN A 120 -12.58 -10.74 8.25
N GLY A 121 -11.53 -10.22 7.62
CA GLY A 121 -11.39 -8.80 7.29
C GLY A 121 -12.09 -8.39 6.00
N GLU A 122 -11.71 -7.23 5.48
CA GLU A 122 -12.27 -6.64 4.25
C GLU A 122 -12.00 -7.51 3.01
N TRP A 123 -10.86 -8.19 3.00
CA TRP A 123 -10.43 -9.12 1.96
C TRP A 123 -10.55 -10.55 2.50
N ASP A 124 -11.22 -11.43 1.76
CA ASP A 124 -11.67 -12.74 2.23
C ASP A 124 -11.49 -13.88 1.21
N SER A 125 -10.80 -13.63 0.10
CA SER A 125 -10.50 -14.67 -0.92
C SER A 125 -9.75 -15.89 -0.36
N GLY A 126 -9.12 -15.75 0.81
CA GLY A 126 -8.64 -16.86 1.63
C GLY A 126 -7.30 -17.46 1.18
N LYS A 127 -6.82 -17.11 0.00
CA LYS A 127 -5.48 -17.43 -0.50
C LYS A 127 -5.08 -16.49 -1.63
N PHE A 128 -3.77 -16.30 -1.79
CA PHE A 128 -3.20 -15.73 -3.00
C PHE A 128 -3.12 -16.83 -4.05
N ASP A 129 -3.81 -16.69 -5.18
CA ASP A 129 -3.76 -17.67 -6.27
C ASP A 129 -3.41 -17.02 -7.62
N PRO A 130 -2.11 -16.85 -7.91
CA PRO A 130 -1.68 -16.16 -9.11
C PRO A 130 -1.87 -16.96 -10.40
N ASN A 131 -2.15 -18.26 -10.31
CA ASN A 131 -2.31 -19.15 -11.47
C ASN A 131 -3.78 -19.33 -11.86
N ASN A 132 -4.71 -18.90 -11.00
CA ASN A 132 -6.15 -18.98 -11.26
C ASN A 132 -6.71 -17.67 -11.84
N ASP A 133 -5.82 -16.79 -12.29
CA ASP A 133 -6.11 -15.55 -12.99
C ASP A 133 -6.27 -15.81 -14.50
N GLU A 134 -7.35 -16.51 -14.89
CA GLU A 134 -7.68 -16.73 -16.30
C GLU A 134 -8.04 -15.42 -17.06
N GLY A 135 -8.15 -14.29 -16.34
CA GLY A 135 -8.50 -12.97 -16.89
C GLY A 135 -7.34 -11.99 -17.06
N GLY A 136 -6.14 -12.30 -16.54
CA GLY A 136 -5.01 -11.36 -16.53
C GLY A 136 -5.24 -10.13 -15.64
N GLU A 137 -6.21 -10.22 -14.72
CA GLU A 137 -6.55 -9.24 -13.73
C GLU A 137 -6.03 -9.74 -12.38
N GLY A 138 -4.72 -9.64 -12.16
CA GLY A 138 -4.09 -10.13 -10.94
C GLY A 138 -4.92 -9.77 -9.70
N ASP A 139 -5.01 -10.72 -8.75
CA ASP A 139 -5.86 -10.69 -7.56
C ASP A 139 -6.32 -9.27 -7.14
N LEU A 140 -7.61 -8.96 -7.30
CA LEU A 140 -8.17 -7.61 -7.05
C LEU A 140 -7.79 -7.10 -5.65
N GLU A 141 -7.75 -7.99 -4.66
CA GLU A 141 -7.36 -7.67 -3.29
C GLU A 141 -5.90 -7.18 -3.24
N PHE A 142 -5.01 -7.79 -4.02
CA PHE A 142 -3.61 -7.37 -4.16
C PHE A 142 -3.51 -5.94 -4.64
N TYR A 143 -4.24 -5.59 -5.70
CA TYR A 143 -4.24 -4.23 -6.24
C TYR A 143 -4.82 -3.22 -5.25
N GLN A 144 -5.91 -3.55 -4.57
CA GLN A 144 -6.53 -2.68 -3.58
C GLN A 144 -5.58 -2.39 -2.41
N VAL A 145 -4.89 -3.42 -1.90
CA VAL A 145 -3.90 -3.26 -0.83
C VAL A 145 -2.67 -2.48 -1.31
N TRP A 146 -2.21 -2.71 -2.55
CA TRP A 146 -1.16 -1.90 -3.15
C TRP A 146 -1.56 -0.42 -3.28
N ALA A 147 -2.78 -0.14 -3.73
CA ALA A 147 -3.30 1.23 -3.85
C ALA A 147 -3.35 1.94 -2.48
N ILE A 148 -3.74 1.21 -1.43
CA ILE A 148 -3.68 1.70 -0.04
C ILE A 148 -2.24 2.05 0.36
N LEU A 149 -1.27 1.18 0.06
CA LEU A 149 0.14 1.45 0.34
C LEU A 149 0.61 2.74 -0.34
N GLN A 150 0.29 2.91 -1.64
CA GLN A 150 0.67 4.10 -2.40
C GLN A 150 0.09 5.38 -1.78
N TYR A 151 -1.20 5.37 -1.44
CA TYR A 151 -1.85 6.51 -0.80
C TYR A 151 -1.21 6.86 0.55
N LEU A 152 -0.99 5.87 1.41
CA LEU A 152 -0.42 6.08 2.74
C LEU A 152 1.03 6.56 2.69
N GLN A 153 1.83 6.01 1.77
CA GLN A 153 3.18 6.48 1.52
C GLN A 153 3.16 7.95 1.09
N ALA A 154 2.26 8.32 0.18
CA ALA A 154 2.08 9.69 -0.24
C ALA A 154 1.63 10.65 0.86
N GLU A 155 0.69 10.22 1.72
CA GLU A 155 0.27 11.01 2.88
C GLU A 155 1.46 11.26 3.82
N TRP A 156 2.34 10.27 3.99
CA TRP A 156 3.57 10.42 4.76
C TRP A 156 4.59 11.34 4.07
N GLU A 157 4.85 11.16 2.77
CA GLU A 157 5.81 11.97 2.00
C GLU A 157 5.36 13.43 1.97
N ALA A 158 4.07 13.69 1.76
CA ALA A 158 3.50 15.03 1.79
C ALA A 158 3.69 15.72 3.15
N ALA A 159 3.85 14.99 4.24
CA ALA A 159 4.20 15.55 5.54
C ALA A 159 5.71 15.72 5.75
N ASN A 160 6.55 14.84 5.16
CA ASN A 160 7.93 14.67 5.61
C ASN A 160 9.02 14.95 4.57
N VAL A 161 8.69 14.96 3.27
CA VAL A 161 9.62 15.21 2.16
C VAL A 161 9.50 16.66 1.70
N ASP A 162 10.62 17.37 1.64
CA ASP A 162 10.65 18.79 1.31
C ASP A 162 10.31 19.03 -0.18
N ASP A 163 10.88 18.23 -1.09
CA ASP A 163 10.65 18.30 -2.56
C ASP A 163 9.51 17.40 -3.05
N TRP A 164 8.38 17.35 -2.32
CA TRP A 164 7.26 16.50 -2.69
C TRP A 164 6.56 16.96 -3.98
N GLU A 165 6.58 16.12 -5.01
CA GLU A 165 5.96 16.38 -6.31
C GLU A 165 4.47 16.00 -6.32
N MET A 166 3.59 17.00 -6.53
CA MET A 166 2.14 16.80 -6.52
C MET A 166 1.61 15.91 -7.65
N GLU A 167 2.32 15.85 -8.79
CA GLU A 167 1.84 15.16 -10.01
C GLU A 167 2.02 13.63 -9.95
N ARG A 168 2.91 13.14 -9.09
CA ARG A 168 3.26 11.71 -9.02
C ARG A 168 2.08 10.82 -8.65
N LEU A 169 1.20 11.25 -7.74
CA LEU A 169 0.05 10.44 -7.29
C LEU A 169 -1.12 10.43 -8.26
N ALA A 170 -1.41 11.60 -8.84
CA ALA A 170 -2.49 11.73 -9.79
C ALA A 170 -2.23 10.88 -11.04
N GLY A 171 -0.95 10.76 -11.45
CA GLY A 171 -0.53 9.85 -12.51
C GLY A 171 -0.78 8.38 -12.18
N ILE A 172 -0.37 7.91 -10.99
CA ILE A 172 -0.49 6.49 -10.58
C ILE A 172 -1.94 5.99 -10.65
N PHE A 173 -2.89 6.73 -10.06
CA PHE A 173 -4.29 6.28 -10.07
C PHE A 173 -4.95 6.45 -11.45
N THR A 174 -4.55 7.46 -12.23
CA THR A 174 -5.11 7.70 -13.58
C THR A 174 -4.61 6.67 -14.59
N GLU A 175 -3.31 6.38 -14.64
CA GLU A 175 -2.72 5.36 -15.52
C GLU A 175 -3.26 3.96 -15.21
N THR A 176 -3.44 3.64 -13.93
CA THR A 176 -4.01 2.36 -13.50
C THR A 176 -5.49 2.23 -13.89
N MET A 177 -6.27 3.32 -13.91
CA MET A 177 -7.67 3.30 -14.35
C MET A 177 -7.80 3.13 -15.85
N VAL A 178 -6.93 3.76 -16.64
CA VAL A 178 -6.93 3.62 -18.12
C VAL A 178 -6.56 2.20 -18.54
N SER A 179 -5.71 1.50 -17.77
CA SER A 179 -5.39 0.09 -18.02
C SER A 179 -6.51 -0.90 -17.68
N ARG A 180 -7.60 -0.47 -17.03
CA ARG A 180 -8.75 -1.30 -16.66
C ARG A 180 -10.03 -1.01 -17.47
N LEU A 181 -9.98 -0.04 -18.39
CA LEU A 181 -11.03 0.26 -19.38
C LEU A 181 -10.67 -0.35 -20.74
#